data_AF-V2WNR6-F1
#
_entry.id   AF-V2WNR6-F1
#
_cell.length_a   1.000
_cell.length_b   1.000
_cell.length_c   1.000
_cell.angle_alpha   90.00
_cell.angle_beta   90.00
_cell.angle_gamma   90.00
#
_symmetry.space_group_name_H-M   'P 1'
#
loop_
_entity.id
_entity.type
_entity.pdbx_description
1 polymer ?
#
loop_
_entity_poly.entity_id
_entity_poly.type
_entity_poly.pdbx_seq_one_letter_code
_entity_poly.pdbx_strand_id
1 'polypeptide(L)'
;MFKLITLHVKHKHQHVLYYDVSVPEGASEIICQNLEWSMPSSLVLKVQATYPNVTAKQVHQAWGVISEELWKKRPNQLELAQVLLQEHQQVIDVFEIKDVPDNTNTMHLELYCVMAELDGAGFPLSYCLLSTTEAMAAGKKVDALERWTIHLHDKYYVNPEFINLDKDLGEIGMTQRVWPGSKIQICDWHIKKAVREWITKAKLSTTPYKVANANRLFPFIKLSFVPTG
;
A
#
# COMPACT_ATOMS: atom_id res chain seq x y z
N MET A 1 -38.08 15.08 -26.49
CA MET A 1 -37.72 16.17 -27.42
C MET A 1 -36.31 16.60 -27.08
N PHE A 2 -35.30 16.15 -27.84
CA PHE A 2 -33.90 16.47 -27.55
C PHE A 2 -33.52 17.76 -28.27
N LYS A 3 -33.02 18.75 -27.53
CA LYS A 3 -32.48 20.00 -28.12
C LYS A 3 -31.04 19.75 -28.54
N LEU A 4 -30.79 19.84 -29.84
CA LEU A 4 -29.44 19.86 -30.39
C LEU A 4 -28.86 21.26 -30.17
N ILE A 5 -27.73 21.34 -29.45
CA ILE A 5 -26.97 22.58 -29.28
C ILE A 5 -25.70 22.45 -30.12
N THR A 6 -25.50 23.37 -31.06
CA THR A 6 -24.31 23.43 -31.91
C THR A 6 -23.42 24.57 -31.44
N LEU A 7 -22.21 24.24 -30.98
CA LEU A 7 -21.19 25.20 -30.57
C LEU A 7 -20.21 25.44 -31.72
N HIS A 8 -20.05 26.71 -32.10
CA HIS A 8 -18.99 27.15 -33.02
C HIS A 8 -17.88 27.84 -32.23
N VAL A 9 -16.73 27.19 -32.11
CA VAL A 9 -15.53 27.77 -31.50
C VAL A 9 -14.66 28.36 -32.60
N LYS A 10 -14.36 29.67 -32.50
CA LYS A 10 -13.50 30.38 -33.45
C LYS A 10 -12.24 30.84 -32.72
N HIS A 11 -11.09 30.26 -33.06
CA HIS A 11 -9.82 30.59 -32.42
C HIS A 11 -9.27 31.90 -33.01
N LYS A 12 -9.26 33.00 -32.24
CA LYS A 12 -8.84 34.35 -32.69
C LYS A 12 -7.38 34.69 -32.42
N HIS A 13 -6.69 33.93 -31.58
CA HIS A 13 -5.29 34.16 -31.23
C HIS A 13 -4.44 33.02 -31.74
N GLN A 14 -3.29 33.27 -32.36
CA GLN A 14 -2.34 32.18 -32.62
C GLN A 14 -1.86 31.65 -31.26
N HIS A 15 -2.00 30.36 -31.00
CA HIS A 15 -1.31 29.76 -29.86
C HIS A 15 0.17 30.06 -30.01
N VAL A 16 0.83 30.47 -28.93
CA VAL A 16 2.29 30.39 -28.85
C VAL A 16 2.66 28.95 -29.19
N LEU A 17 3.59 28.73 -30.11
CA LEU A 17 4.07 27.40 -30.47
C LEU A 17 4.30 26.61 -29.19
N TYR A 18 3.60 25.48 -29.04
CA TYR A 18 3.85 24.57 -27.93
C TYR A 18 5.34 24.22 -27.97
N TYR A 19 6.08 24.59 -26.93
CA TYR A 19 7.47 24.16 -26.81
C TYR A 19 7.46 22.66 -26.53
N ASP A 20 8.40 21.94 -27.13
CA ASP A 20 8.51 20.51 -26.88
C ASP A 20 8.85 20.28 -25.39
N VAL A 21 7.93 19.61 -24.70
CA VAL A 21 8.04 19.21 -23.29
C VAL A 21 8.53 17.77 -23.14
N SER A 22 8.98 17.15 -24.23
CA SER A 22 9.62 15.84 -24.18
C SER A 22 10.88 15.88 -23.32
N VAL A 23 11.22 14.75 -22.70
CA VAL A 23 12.51 14.60 -22.02
C VAL A 23 13.57 14.51 -23.11
N PRO A 24 14.59 15.41 -23.12
CA PRO A 24 15.66 15.35 -24.11
C PRO A 24 16.34 13.98 -24.10
N GLU A 25 16.76 13.49 -25.27
CA GLU A 25 17.36 12.16 -25.42
C GLU A 25 18.55 11.93 -24.47
N GLY A 26 19.48 12.90 -24.37
CA GLY A 26 20.59 12.82 -23.43
C GLY A 26 20.18 12.85 -21.95
N ALA A 27 19.03 13.41 -21.60
CA ALA A 27 18.48 13.29 -20.25
C ALA A 27 17.95 11.86 -19.98
N SER A 28 17.29 11.26 -20.97
CA SER A 28 16.84 9.86 -20.92
C SER A 28 18.01 8.88 -20.83
N GLU A 29 19.13 9.14 -21.50
CA GLU A 29 20.36 8.34 -21.39
C GLU A 29 20.94 8.38 -19.98
N ILE A 30 21.01 9.56 -19.35
CA ILE A 30 21.46 9.69 -17.96
C ILE A 30 20.58 8.86 -17.03
N ILE A 31 19.25 8.88 -17.23
CA ILE A 31 18.31 8.09 -16.44
C ILE A 31 18.56 6.59 -16.66
N CYS A 32 18.66 6.15 -17.92
CA CYS A 32 18.88 4.75 -18.28
C CYS A 32 20.19 4.19 -17.71
N GLN A 33 21.30 4.91 -17.88
CA GLN A 33 22.63 4.47 -17.39
C GLN A 33 22.73 4.35 -15.86
N ASN A 34 21.82 4.99 -15.12
CA ASN A 34 21.83 4.98 -13.66
C ASN A 34 20.63 4.21 -13.06
N LEU A 35 19.82 3.56 -13.89
CA LEU A 35 18.53 3.01 -13.49
C LEU A 35 18.64 1.89 -12.45
N GLU A 36 19.68 1.06 -12.56
CA GLU A 36 19.95 -0.06 -11.64
C GLU A 36 20.42 0.39 -10.24
N TRP A 37 21.07 1.56 -10.15
CA TRP A 37 21.83 1.97 -8.96
C TRP A 37 21.33 3.27 -8.34
N SER A 38 20.27 3.88 -8.89
CA SER A 38 19.79 5.18 -8.43
C SER A 38 18.26 5.28 -8.45
N MET A 39 17.73 5.87 -7.38
CA MET A 39 16.33 6.23 -7.29
C MET A 39 16.03 7.47 -8.14
N PRO A 40 14.81 7.64 -8.66
CA PRO A 40 14.45 8.80 -9.48
C PRO A 40 14.80 10.14 -8.83
N SER A 41 14.58 10.25 -7.52
CA SER A 41 14.82 11.48 -6.76
C SER A 41 16.30 11.88 -6.68
N SER A 42 17.25 10.93 -6.68
CA SER A 42 18.68 11.26 -6.76
C SER A 42 19.10 11.64 -8.17
N LEU A 43 18.38 11.17 -9.19
CA LEU A 43 18.63 11.51 -10.59
C LEU A 43 18.15 12.90 -10.96
N VAL A 44 17.15 13.45 -10.27
CA VAL A 44 16.62 14.80 -10.54
C VAL A 44 17.73 15.84 -10.57
N LEU A 45 18.58 15.90 -9.53
CA LEU A 45 19.68 16.87 -9.46
C LEU A 45 20.71 16.66 -10.56
N LYS A 46 21.04 15.40 -10.86
CA LYS A 46 22.02 15.03 -11.89
C LYS A 46 21.55 15.40 -13.30
N VAL A 47 20.27 15.16 -13.59
CA VAL A 47 19.65 15.52 -14.87
C VAL A 47 19.50 17.04 -14.98
N GLN A 48 19.07 17.72 -13.92
CA GLN A 48 18.88 19.18 -13.93
C GLN A 48 20.18 19.98 -14.03
N ALA A 49 21.31 19.42 -13.56
CA ALA A 49 22.62 20.04 -13.73
C ALA A 49 22.99 20.21 -15.22
N THR A 50 22.59 19.26 -16.07
CA THR A 50 22.85 19.28 -17.52
C THR A 50 21.65 19.83 -18.30
N TYR A 51 20.43 19.61 -17.81
CA TYR A 51 19.17 20.00 -18.45
C TYR A 51 18.26 20.74 -17.45
N PRO A 52 18.51 22.05 -17.20
CA PRO A 52 17.81 22.81 -16.15
C PRO A 52 16.29 22.92 -16.33
N ASN A 53 15.81 22.79 -17.58
CA ASN A 53 14.40 22.90 -17.93
C ASN A 53 13.62 21.60 -17.69
N VAL A 54 14.30 20.48 -17.39
CA VAL A 54 13.65 19.20 -17.09
C VAL A 54 13.14 19.21 -15.66
N THR A 55 11.85 18.94 -15.50
CA THR A 55 11.19 18.88 -14.19
C THR A 55 11.42 17.55 -13.50
N ALA A 56 11.35 17.52 -12.17
CA ALA A 56 11.38 16.28 -11.40
C ALA A 56 10.29 15.30 -11.86
N LYS A 57 9.09 15.81 -12.21
CA LYS A 57 7.99 14.98 -12.72
C LYS A 57 8.37 14.24 -14.00
N GLN A 58 9.02 14.92 -14.94
CA GLN A 58 9.51 14.32 -16.19
C GLN A 58 10.56 13.24 -15.92
N VAL A 59 11.49 13.47 -14.98
CA VAL A 59 12.49 12.46 -14.58
C VAL A 59 11.82 11.23 -13.98
N HIS A 60 10.88 11.42 -13.05
CA HIS A 60 10.14 10.31 -12.43
C HIS A 60 9.32 9.52 -13.45
N GLN A 61 8.67 10.20 -14.39
CA GLN A 61 7.89 9.56 -15.45
C GLN A 61 8.80 8.77 -16.40
N ALA A 62 9.89 9.37 -16.88
CA ALA A 62 10.84 8.71 -17.77
C ALA A 62 11.50 7.51 -17.09
N TRP A 63 11.92 7.64 -15.83
CA TRP A 63 12.44 6.51 -15.04
C TRP A 63 11.41 5.38 -14.93
N GLY A 64 10.14 5.72 -14.67
CA GLY A 64 9.07 4.72 -14.59
C GLY A 64 8.87 3.95 -15.89
N VAL A 65 8.81 4.65 -17.03
CA VAL A 65 8.66 4.03 -18.36
C VAL A 65 9.86 3.14 -18.69
N ILE A 66 11.09 3.64 -18.53
CA ILE A 66 12.31 2.89 -18.85
C ILE A 66 12.46 1.69 -17.91
N SER A 67 12.14 1.86 -16.62
CA SER A 67 12.13 0.76 -15.65
C SER A 67 11.09 -0.28 -16.02
N GLU A 68 9.89 0.14 -16.45
CA GLU A 68 8.86 -0.79 -16.90
C GLU A 68 9.34 -1.57 -18.12
N GLU A 69 9.91 -0.93 -19.14
CA GLU A 69 10.45 -1.62 -20.32
C GLU A 69 11.57 -2.61 -19.99
N LEU A 70 12.46 -2.27 -19.05
CA LEU A 70 13.57 -3.12 -18.66
C LEU A 70 13.10 -4.35 -17.85
N TRP A 71 12.17 -4.15 -16.91
CA TRP A 71 11.82 -5.18 -15.92
C TRP A 71 10.51 -5.91 -16.21
N LYS A 72 9.61 -5.36 -17.05
CA LYS A 72 8.34 -5.98 -17.39
C LYS A 72 8.53 -7.09 -18.43
N LYS A 73 8.80 -8.29 -17.94
CA LYS A 73 9.00 -9.49 -18.78
C LYS A 73 7.72 -9.99 -19.48
N ARG A 74 6.52 -9.69 -18.95
CA ARG A 74 5.22 -10.12 -19.49
C ARG A 74 4.14 -9.05 -19.25
N PRO A 75 3.11 -8.96 -20.12
CA PRO A 75 2.00 -8.04 -19.93
C PRO A 75 1.12 -8.40 -18.72
N ASN A 76 0.95 -9.71 -18.43
CA ASN A 76 0.24 -10.19 -17.26
C ASN A 76 1.22 -10.41 -16.09
N GLN A 77 1.09 -9.61 -15.03
CA GLN A 77 1.96 -9.68 -13.86
C GLN A 77 1.73 -10.94 -13.02
N LEU A 78 0.52 -11.49 -13.00
CA LEU A 78 0.20 -12.71 -12.25
C LEU A 78 0.88 -13.92 -12.91
N GLU A 79 0.78 -14.05 -14.23
CA GLU A 79 1.49 -15.08 -14.99
C GLU A 79 3.00 -14.99 -14.77
N LEU A 80 3.56 -13.78 -14.76
CA LEU A 80 4.98 -13.59 -14.49
C LEU A 80 5.36 -14.04 -13.08
N ALA A 81 4.56 -13.68 -12.07
CA ALA A 81 4.79 -14.10 -10.69
C ALA A 81 4.74 -15.62 -10.56
N GLN A 82 3.78 -16.29 -11.21
CA GLN A 82 3.68 -17.75 -11.23
C GLN A 82 4.90 -18.40 -11.88
N VAL A 83 5.37 -17.89 -13.02
CA VAL A 83 6.59 -18.38 -13.68
C VAL A 83 7.82 -18.21 -12.78
N LEU A 84 7.97 -17.04 -12.14
CA LEU A 84 9.10 -16.79 -11.24
C LEU A 84 9.07 -17.73 -10.03
N LEU A 85 7.88 -17.97 -9.46
CA LEU A 85 7.70 -18.92 -8.37
C LEU A 85 8.05 -20.36 -8.79
N GLN A 86 7.70 -20.75 -10.02
CA GLN A 86 8.10 -22.05 -10.59
C GLN A 86 9.61 -22.15 -10.82
N GLU A 87 10.26 -21.09 -11.31
CA GLU A 87 11.73 -21.04 -11.51
C GLU A 87 12.51 -21.20 -10.19
N HIS A 88 11.88 -20.82 -9.07
CA HIS A 88 12.46 -20.88 -7.73
C HIS A 88 11.80 -21.93 -6.82
N GLN A 89 11.07 -22.90 -7.37
CA GLN A 89 10.34 -23.93 -6.61
C GLN A 89 11.23 -24.78 -5.68
N GLN A 90 12.54 -24.85 -5.96
CA GLN A 90 13.52 -25.54 -5.13
C GLN A 90 13.81 -24.85 -3.79
N VAL A 91 13.46 -23.57 -3.66
CA VAL A 91 13.70 -22.75 -2.47
C VAL A 91 12.44 -22.07 -1.95
N ILE A 92 11.37 -22.01 -2.76
CA ILE A 92 10.09 -21.41 -2.40
C ILE A 92 9.01 -22.48 -2.46
N ASP A 93 8.31 -22.68 -1.35
CA ASP A 93 7.06 -23.44 -1.32
C ASP A 93 5.88 -22.51 -1.66
N VAL A 94 5.07 -22.93 -2.63
CA VAL A 94 3.86 -22.20 -3.05
C VAL A 94 2.64 -22.96 -2.58
N PHE A 95 1.77 -22.29 -1.83
CA PHE A 95 0.50 -22.85 -1.36
C PHE A 95 -0.65 -22.16 -2.07
N GLU A 96 -1.30 -22.87 -2.99
CA GLU A 96 -2.53 -22.39 -3.60
C GLU A 96 -3.71 -22.57 -2.64
N ILE A 97 -4.33 -21.46 -2.24
CA ILE A 97 -5.57 -21.48 -1.47
C ILE A 97 -6.71 -21.71 -2.47
N LYS A 98 -7.20 -22.95 -2.57
CA LYS A 98 -8.36 -23.30 -3.42
C LYS A 98 -9.64 -22.64 -2.92
N ASP A 99 -10.56 -22.37 -3.86
CA ASP A 99 -11.88 -21.73 -3.69
C ASP A 99 -11.91 -20.19 -3.58
N VAL A 100 -11.02 -19.50 -4.30
CA VAL A 100 -11.18 -18.06 -4.58
C VAL A 100 -11.60 -17.89 -6.05
N PRO A 101 -12.85 -17.49 -6.35
CA PRO A 101 -13.33 -17.26 -7.71
C PRO A 101 -12.45 -16.32 -8.54
N ASP A 102 -12.17 -16.74 -9.78
CA ASP A 102 -11.41 -15.97 -10.76
C ASP A 102 -12.26 -14.84 -11.35
N ASN A 103 -12.00 -13.59 -10.94
CA ASN A 103 -12.26 -12.46 -11.84
C ASN A 103 -11.33 -11.28 -11.54
N THR A 104 -10.50 -10.94 -12.52
CA THR A 104 -9.44 -9.95 -12.39
C THR A 104 -9.60 -8.83 -13.42
N ASN A 105 -10.09 -7.67 -12.99
CA ASN A 105 -9.61 -6.38 -13.50
C ASN A 105 -9.63 -5.33 -12.37
N THR A 106 -8.58 -4.50 -12.24
CA THR A 106 -8.41 -3.47 -11.18
C THR A 106 -8.50 -3.99 -9.73
N MET A 107 -7.53 -4.84 -9.36
CA MET A 107 -7.68 -6.13 -8.66
C MET A 107 -8.09 -6.20 -7.18
N HIS A 108 -8.24 -5.09 -6.44
CA HIS A 108 -8.58 -5.13 -5.00
C HIS A 108 -7.72 -6.11 -4.17
N LEU A 109 -6.41 -6.22 -4.42
CA LEU A 109 -5.54 -7.17 -3.73
C LEU A 109 -4.85 -6.56 -2.52
N GLU A 110 -4.71 -7.33 -1.45
CA GLU A 110 -3.91 -7.02 -0.26
C GLU A 110 -2.76 -8.02 -0.13
N LEU A 111 -1.54 -7.52 0.09
CA LEU A 111 -0.36 -8.35 0.35
C LEU A 111 -0.09 -8.39 1.85
N TYR A 112 -0.09 -9.60 2.40
CA TYR A 112 0.27 -9.92 3.76
C TYR A 112 1.67 -10.52 3.80
N CYS A 113 2.37 -10.33 4.91
CA CYS A 113 3.67 -10.92 5.17
C CYS A 113 3.78 -11.35 6.63
N VAL A 114 4.21 -12.59 6.88
CA VAL A 114 4.70 -12.99 8.20
C VAL A 114 6.18 -12.67 8.26
N MET A 115 6.58 -11.88 9.25
CA MET A 115 7.98 -11.58 9.54
C MET A 115 8.35 -12.17 10.90
N ALA A 116 9.50 -12.81 10.99
CA ALA A 116 10.13 -13.19 12.24
C ALA A 116 11.22 -12.18 12.61
N GLU A 117 11.45 -12.01 13.90
CA GLU A 117 12.60 -11.27 14.41
C GLU A 117 13.62 -12.26 14.95
N LEU A 118 14.90 -12.05 14.59
CA LEU A 118 16.03 -12.79 15.10
C LEU A 118 17.21 -11.81 15.28
N ASP A 119 17.71 -11.70 16.51
CA ASP A 119 18.83 -10.82 16.90
C ASP A 119 18.65 -9.34 16.49
N GLY A 120 17.43 -8.84 16.58
CA GLY A 120 17.05 -7.47 16.22
C GLY A 120 16.85 -7.24 14.73
N ALA A 121 17.01 -8.27 13.90
CA ALA A 121 16.76 -8.22 12.46
C ALA A 121 15.43 -8.89 12.11
N GLY A 122 14.65 -8.24 11.24
CA GLY A 122 13.40 -8.79 10.72
C GLY A 122 13.62 -9.59 9.44
N PHE A 123 13.11 -10.81 9.39
CA PHE A 123 13.19 -11.71 8.25
C PHE A 123 11.79 -12.09 7.77
N PRO A 124 11.44 -11.86 6.49
CA PRO A 124 10.18 -12.34 5.95
C PRO A 124 10.20 -13.87 5.88
N LEU A 125 9.19 -14.51 6.49
CA LEU A 125 9.01 -15.96 6.45
C LEU A 125 8.09 -16.38 5.30
N SER A 126 7.03 -15.61 5.06
CA SER A 126 6.05 -15.92 4.01
C SER A 126 5.29 -14.69 3.57
N TYR A 127 4.70 -14.79 2.38
CA TYR A 127 3.82 -13.78 1.81
C TYR A 127 2.48 -14.41 1.43
N CYS A 128 1.40 -13.64 1.48
CA CYS A 128 0.09 -14.05 1.02
C CYS A 128 -0.59 -12.90 0.29
N LEU A 129 -0.99 -13.13 -0.95
CA LEU A 129 -1.73 -12.16 -1.75
C LEU A 129 -3.21 -12.54 -1.73
N LEU A 130 -4.05 -11.69 -1.16
CA LEU A 130 -5.49 -11.93 -1.01
C LEU A 130 -6.30 -10.93 -1.83
N SER A 131 -7.42 -11.40 -2.40
CA SER A 131 -8.42 -10.55 -3.03
C SER A 131 -9.45 -10.04 -2.02
N THR A 132 -9.63 -8.72 -1.97
CA THR A 132 -10.55 -8.02 -1.05
C THR A 132 -11.93 -7.76 -1.63
N THR A 133 -12.12 -7.93 -2.94
CA THR A 133 -13.44 -7.81 -3.59
C THR A 133 -14.44 -8.83 -3.07
N GLU A 134 -13.97 -9.99 -2.61
CA GLU A 134 -14.80 -11.09 -2.16
C GLU A 134 -14.72 -11.37 -0.64
N ALA A 135 -13.76 -10.71 0.03
CA ALA A 135 -13.59 -10.75 1.49
C ALA A 135 -14.62 -9.88 2.24
N MET A 136 -15.55 -9.24 1.53
CA MET A 136 -16.64 -8.44 2.09
C MET A 136 -17.64 -9.26 2.91
N ALA A 137 -17.73 -10.57 2.68
CA ALA A 137 -18.54 -11.45 3.53
C ALA A 137 -17.81 -11.70 4.86
N ALA A 138 -18.51 -11.46 5.97
CA ALA A 138 -17.96 -11.62 7.32
C ALA A 138 -17.29 -12.99 7.51
N GLY A 139 -16.04 -12.98 7.98
CA GLY A 139 -15.28 -14.20 8.29
C GLY A 139 -14.35 -14.71 7.18
N LYS A 140 -14.61 -14.42 5.89
CA LYS A 140 -13.79 -14.98 4.78
C LYS A 140 -12.31 -14.60 4.84
N LYS A 141 -12.03 -13.35 5.24
CA LYS A 141 -10.65 -12.87 5.44
C LYS A 141 -9.92 -13.69 6.51
N VAL A 142 -10.60 -13.98 7.63
CA VAL A 142 -10.03 -14.81 8.71
C VAL A 142 -9.72 -16.20 8.20
N ASP A 143 -10.67 -16.83 7.51
CA ASP A 143 -10.51 -18.21 7.00
C ASP A 143 -9.37 -18.31 5.97
N ALA A 144 -9.22 -17.30 5.10
CA ALA A 144 -8.14 -17.27 4.12
C ALA A 144 -6.77 -17.09 4.78
N LEU A 145 -6.64 -16.15 5.73
CA LEU A 145 -5.40 -15.94 6.48
C LEU A 145 -5.06 -17.15 7.37
N GLU A 146 -6.06 -17.80 7.96
CA GLU A 146 -5.90 -19.03 8.75
C GLU A 146 -5.34 -20.16 7.89
N ARG A 147 -5.92 -20.43 6.71
CA ARG A 147 -5.41 -21.45 5.79
C ARG A 147 -3.97 -21.18 5.35
N TRP A 148 -3.60 -19.93 5.15
CA TRP A 148 -2.22 -19.58 4.86
C TRP A 148 -1.29 -19.82 6.05
N THR A 149 -1.66 -19.33 7.23
CA THR A 149 -0.79 -19.34 8.42
C THR A 149 -0.71 -20.70 9.11
N ILE A 150 -1.72 -21.56 8.96
CA ILE A 150 -1.66 -22.93 9.48
C ILE A 150 -0.53 -23.72 8.82
N HIS A 151 -0.15 -23.41 7.58
CA HIS A 151 1.02 -24.02 6.95
C HIS A 151 2.32 -23.59 7.64
N LEU A 152 2.45 -22.32 8.06
CA LEU A 152 3.58 -21.87 8.86
C LEU A 152 3.65 -22.58 10.20
N HIS A 153 2.50 -22.74 10.87
CA HIS A 153 2.41 -23.45 12.13
C HIS A 153 2.71 -24.94 12.00
N ASP A 154 2.04 -25.66 11.10
CA ASP A 154 2.09 -27.13 11.04
C ASP A 154 3.31 -27.67 10.29
N LYS A 155 3.71 -27.03 9.17
CA LYS A 155 4.81 -27.52 8.32
C LYS A 155 6.16 -27.00 8.78
N TYR A 156 6.22 -25.73 9.17
CA TYR A 156 7.48 -25.08 9.55
C TYR A 156 7.63 -24.87 11.06
N TYR A 157 6.66 -25.32 11.86
CA TYR A 157 6.71 -25.27 13.32
C TYR A 157 6.90 -23.85 13.87
N VAL A 158 6.38 -22.84 13.16
CA VAL A 158 6.43 -21.46 13.61
C VAL A 158 5.49 -21.31 14.81
N ASN A 159 6.06 -21.05 15.98
CA ASN A 159 5.33 -20.94 17.25
C ASN A 159 5.79 -19.70 18.04
N PRO A 160 5.25 -18.52 17.73
CA PRO A 160 5.69 -17.26 18.34
C PRO A 160 5.14 -17.09 19.76
N GLU A 161 5.92 -16.51 20.66
CA GLU A 161 5.40 -16.11 22.00
C GLU A 161 4.53 -14.84 21.92
N PHE A 162 4.88 -13.93 21.01
CA PHE A 162 4.19 -12.67 20.76
C PHE A 162 4.01 -12.44 19.26
N ILE A 163 2.89 -11.85 18.87
CA ILE A 163 2.62 -11.44 17.49
C ILE A 163 2.24 -9.97 17.47
N ASN A 164 2.96 -9.22 16.64
CA ASN A 164 2.72 -7.82 16.38
C ASN A 164 1.98 -7.67 15.05
N LEU A 165 0.74 -7.20 15.09
CA LEU A 165 -0.13 -7.06 13.90
C LEU A 165 -0.79 -5.69 13.83
N ASP A 166 -1.38 -5.33 12.69
CA ASP A 166 -2.17 -4.10 12.60
C ASP A 166 -3.49 -4.26 13.39
N LYS A 167 -4.25 -3.19 13.56
CA LYS A 167 -5.59 -3.22 14.16
C LYS A 167 -6.62 -3.75 13.15
N ASP A 168 -6.34 -4.90 12.55
CA ASP A 168 -7.23 -5.60 11.64
C ASP A 168 -7.91 -6.79 12.32
N LEU A 169 -9.24 -6.83 12.31
CA LEU A 169 -10.00 -7.90 12.95
C LEU A 169 -9.81 -9.26 12.27
N GLY A 170 -9.45 -9.27 10.98
CA GLY A 170 -9.09 -10.48 10.24
C GLY A 170 -7.80 -11.11 10.77
N GLU A 171 -6.75 -10.29 10.90
CA GLU A 171 -5.45 -10.71 11.46
C GLU A 171 -5.57 -11.17 12.92
N ILE A 172 -6.34 -10.44 13.74
CA ILE A 172 -6.61 -10.82 15.14
C ILE A 172 -7.33 -12.16 15.19
N GLY A 173 -8.41 -12.32 14.41
CA GLY A 173 -9.20 -13.54 14.39
C GLY A 173 -8.39 -14.75 13.93
N MET A 174 -7.56 -14.59 12.90
CA MET A 174 -6.67 -15.65 12.41
C MET A 174 -5.65 -16.04 13.48
N THR A 175 -5.02 -15.04 14.11
CA THR A 175 -3.99 -15.28 15.12
C THR A 175 -4.54 -16.06 16.30
N GLN A 176 -5.75 -15.71 16.77
CA GLN A 176 -6.41 -16.40 17.87
C GLN A 176 -6.74 -17.87 17.54
N ARG A 177 -6.96 -18.20 16.25
CA ARG A 177 -7.24 -19.58 15.82
C ARG A 177 -5.97 -20.41 15.65
N VAL A 178 -4.96 -19.86 14.98
CA VAL A 178 -3.73 -20.60 14.65
C VAL A 178 -2.75 -20.65 15.82
N TRP A 179 -2.63 -19.55 16.57
CA TRP A 179 -1.71 -19.42 17.69
C TRP A 179 -2.42 -18.93 18.97
N PRO A 180 -3.30 -19.75 19.57
CA PRO A 180 -4.10 -19.34 20.73
C PRO A 180 -3.27 -19.01 21.98
N GLY A 181 -2.04 -19.51 22.06
CA GLY A 181 -1.11 -19.24 23.16
C GLY A 181 -0.30 -17.95 23.00
N SER A 182 -0.29 -17.34 21.82
CA SER A 182 0.54 -16.17 21.55
C SER A 182 -0.10 -14.89 22.07
N LYS A 183 0.73 -13.99 22.60
CA LYS A 183 0.27 -12.66 23.01
C LYS A 183 0.14 -11.75 21.80
N ILE A 184 -1.08 -11.29 21.51
CA ILE A 184 -1.35 -10.31 20.45
C ILE A 184 -1.03 -8.89 20.94
N GLN A 185 -0.25 -8.15 20.16
CA GLN A 185 0.06 -6.75 20.37
C GLN A 185 -0.10 -5.96 19.07
N ILE A 186 -0.41 -4.66 19.21
CA ILE A 186 -0.43 -3.76 18.05
C ILE A 186 1.01 -3.51 17.61
N CYS A 187 1.26 -3.59 16.30
CA CYS A 187 2.55 -3.31 15.70
C CYS A 187 3.07 -1.91 16.07
N ASP A 188 4.30 -1.86 16.59
CA ASP A 188 4.96 -0.63 17.05
C ASP A 188 5.01 0.47 15.97
N TRP A 189 5.23 0.09 14.70
CA TRP A 189 5.21 1.04 13.60
C TRP A 189 3.85 1.71 13.45
N HIS A 190 2.76 0.93 13.51
CA HIS A 190 1.39 1.46 13.44
C HIS A 190 1.06 2.34 14.64
N ILE A 191 1.52 1.99 15.84
CA ILE A 191 1.38 2.84 17.03
C ILE A 191 2.11 4.18 16.82
N LYS A 192 3.39 4.14 16.45
CA LYS A 192 4.20 5.34 16.22
C LYS A 192 3.61 6.23 15.13
N LYS A 193 3.14 5.63 14.04
CA LYS A 193 2.47 6.35 12.96
C LYS A 193 1.18 7.01 13.44
N ALA A 194 0.30 6.27 14.11
CA ALA A 194 -0.96 6.79 14.63
C ALA A 194 -0.73 7.96 15.60
N VAL A 195 0.24 7.83 16.53
CA VAL A 195 0.59 8.90 17.48
C VAL A 195 1.11 10.14 16.75
N ARG A 196 2.02 9.97 15.77
CA ARG A 196 2.56 11.09 14.98
C ARG A 196 1.46 11.81 14.18
N GLU A 197 0.62 11.06 13.50
CA GLU A 197 -0.51 11.62 12.73
C GLU A 197 -1.47 12.39 13.64
N TRP A 198 -1.71 11.87 14.84
CA TRP A 198 -2.62 12.51 15.79
C TRP A 198 -2.05 13.81 16.36
N ILE A 199 -0.77 13.82 16.77
CA ILE A 199 -0.09 15.02 17.30
C ILE A 199 0.04 16.10 16.21
N THR A 200 0.23 15.71 14.95
CA THR A 200 0.45 16.65 13.83
C THR A 200 -0.87 17.26 13.32
N LYS A 201 -2.02 16.71 13.68
CA LYS A 201 -3.33 17.26 13.28
C LYS A 201 -3.62 18.55 14.05
N ALA A 202 -3.47 19.69 13.37
CA ALA A 202 -3.74 21.02 13.92
C ALA A 202 -5.19 21.27 14.37
N LYS A 203 -6.15 20.46 13.88
CA LYS A 203 -7.54 20.46 14.34
C LYS A 203 -8.02 19.03 14.47
N LEU A 204 -8.36 18.64 15.70
CA LEU A 204 -9.18 17.47 15.93
C LEU A 204 -10.57 17.79 15.38
N SER A 205 -11.10 16.95 14.49
CA SER A 205 -12.53 16.96 14.18
C SER A 205 -13.26 16.52 15.43
N THR A 206 -13.51 17.46 16.34
CA THR A 206 -14.33 17.18 17.51
C THR A 206 -15.77 17.23 17.06
N THR A 207 -16.46 16.10 17.17
CA THR A 207 -17.93 16.12 17.31
C THR A 207 -18.28 17.18 18.34
N PRO A 208 -19.29 18.04 18.11
CA PRO A 208 -19.66 19.10 19.04
C PRO A 208 -19.76 18.54 20.46
N TYR A 209 -19.07 19.19 21.40
CA TYR A 209 -19.06 18.76 22.80
C TYR A 209 -20.49 18.71 23.34
N LYS A 210 -20.98 17.52 23.68
CA LYS A 210 -22.32 17.31 24.25
C LYS A 210 -22.23 17.28 25.76
N VAL A 211 -22.36 18.45 26.39
CA VAL A 211 -22.23 18.60 27.85
C VAL A 211 -23.19 17.71 28.63
N ALA A 212 -24.39 17.44 28.12
CA ALA A 212 -25.34 16.50 28.74
C ALA A 212 -24.79 15.07 28.82
N ASN A 213 -24.09 14.59 27.79
CA ASN A 213 -23.47 13.27 27.79
C ASN A 213 -22.28 13.21 28.75
N ALA A 214 -21.47 14.28 28.79
CA ALA A 214 -20.32 14.39 29.66
C ALA A 214 -20.75 14.41 31.14
N ASN A 215 -21.75 15.21 31.51
CA ASN A 215 -22.30 15.24 32.86
C ASN A 215 -22.93 13.89 33.26
N ARG A 216 -23.62 13.20 32.34
CA ARG A 216 -24.19 11.86 32.60
C ARG A 216 -23.12 10.81 32.96
N LEU A 217 -21.98 10.83 32.29
CA LEU A 217 -20.86 9.92 32.55
C LEU A 217 -19.99 10.40 33.73
N PHE A 218 -19.88 11.71 33.91
CA PHE A 218 -19.02 12.38 34.86
C PHE A 218 -19.79 13.51 35.57
N PRO A 219 -20.54 13.22 36.64
CA PRO A 219 -21.44 14.19 37.29
C PRO A 219 -20.77 15.46 37.82
N PHE A 220 -19.44 15.42 38.03
CA PHE A 220 -18.66 16.59 38.45
C PHE A 220 -18.52 17.66 37.35
N ILE A 221 -18.76 17.31 36.08
CA ILE A 221 -18.71 18.24 34.96
C ILE A 221 -19.98 19.07 34.96
N LYS A 222 -19.86 20.40 35.14
CA LYS A 222 -21.02 21.30 35.14
C LYS A 222 -21.66 21.37 33.75
N LEU A 223 -23.00 21.42 33.69
CA LEU A 223 -23.73 21.61 32.44
C LEU A 223 -23.43 22.94 31.74
N SER A 224 -22.88 23.92 32.47
CA SER A 224 -22.40 25.20 31.95
C SER A 224 -20.97 25.16 31.41
N PHE A 225 -20.27 24.03 31.50
CA PHE A 225 -18.90 23.91 31.01
C PHE A 225 -18.88 23.94 29.48
N VAL A 226 -18.16 24.90 28.92
CA VAL A 226 -17.88 24.99 27.48
C VAL A 226 -16.37 24.88 27.32
N PRO A 227 -15.84 23.83 26.68
CA PRO A 227 -14.42 23.75 26.41
C PRO A 227 -14.03 24.86 25.44
N THR A 228 -12.95 25.57 25.76
CA THR A 228 -12.25 26.46 24.83
C THR A 228 -11.65 25.59 23.73
N GLY A 229 -12.15 25.72 22.49
CA GLY A 229 -11.62 25.03 21.31
C GLY A 229 -10.32 25.63 20.80
#